data_AF-A0AA37TFD7-F1
#
_entry.id   AF-A0AA37TFD7-F1
#
_cell.length_a   1.000
_cell.length_b   1.000
_cell.length_c   1.000
_cell.angle_alpha   90.00
_cell.angle_beta   90.00
_cell.angle_gamma   90.00
#
_symmetry.space_group_name_H-M   'P 1'
#
loop_
_entity.id
_entity.type
_entity.pdbx_description
1 polymer ?
#
loop_
_entity_poly.entity_id
_entity_poly.type
_entity_poly.pdbx_seq_one_letter_code
_entity_poly.pdbx_strand_id
1 'polypeptide(L)'
;MAIGAFSIARIGQINDVNRSVAAEMRAVTILGTMKQLSQELRALDVLAHTALSDESRRTFRAQSARAQEALSEAWSAYAPTVTGPKEQRLAHGLREAWQHFLAVEAEAAALDQAGEMELADSVITNALQIDSADFSKAIDNVLTYRETRVVEQAAEADAVGIGARLSVAAAVAVAAALTGWIAWLILRRVTAPIAALTRAMQHLAANDLAVAIPAAERQDELGAMAGALRVFQESVLQAQAREAEADRTRVAVEQQRRIAMQAAAANFESAVREIVGTVALAAAELRGTADRMRSAAGKIVTRSSTVASAEEVGSDVRSIAAAARNSAPRFRKWSARPR
;
A
#
# COMPACT_ATOMS: atom_id res chain seq x y z
N MET A 1 3.24 20.18 11.78
CA MET A 1 3.30 21.60 12.22
C MET A 1 3.41 21.76 13.74
N ALA A 2 2.65 21.01 14.56
CA ALA A 2 2.69 21.15 16.03
C ALA A 2 4.09 20.95 16.67
N ILE A 3 4.88 19.98 16.17
CA ILE A 3 6.22 19.69 16.71
C ILE A 3 7.20 20.86 16.47
N GLY A 4 7.12 21.51 15.30
CA GLY A 4 8.00 22.64 14.98
C GLY A 4 7.72 23.87 15.85
N ALA A 5 6.45 24.20 16.09
CA ALA A 5 6.06 25.29 16.97
C ALA A 5 6.50 25.06 18.43
N PHE A 6 6.38 23.82 18.91
CA PHE A 6 6.82 23.43 20.24
C PHE A 6 8.34 23.55 20.42
N SER A 7 9.13 23.10 19.43
CA SER A 7 10.60 23.23 19.48
C SER A 7 11.06 24.68 19.49
N ILE A 8 10.42 25.55 18.70
CA ILE A 8 10.73 26.99 18.67
C ILE A 8 10.44 27.64 20.03
N ALA A 9 9.29 27.33 20.64
CA ALA A 9 8.94 27.86 21.96
C ALA A 9 9.94 27.44 23.05
N ARG A 10 10.43 26.19 23.01
CA ARG A 10 11.42 25.68 23.97
C ARG A 10 12.82 26.29 23.77
N ILE A 11 13.25 26.49 22.53
CA ILE A 11 14.51 27.20 22.24
C ILE A 11 14.42 28.66 22.71
N GLY A 12 13.26 29.30 22.55
CA GLY A 12 12.99 30.63 23.08
C GLY A 12 13.20 30.70 24.60
N GLN A 13 12.61 29.77 25.35
CA GLN A 13 12.77 29.70 26.81
C GLN A 13 14.24 29.52 27.23
N ILE A 14 14.99 28.64 26.57
CA ILE A 14 16.42 28.43 26.88
C ILE A 14 17.24 29.70 26.59
N ASN A 15 16.97 30.38 25.47
CA ASN A 15 17.65 31.62 25.11
C ASN A 15 17.33 32.77 26.08
N ASP A 16 16.11 32.81 26.61
CA ASP A 16 15.71 33.82 27.59
C ASP A 16 16.39 33.59 28.94
N VAL A 17 16.44 32.33 29.40
CA VAL A 17 17.17 31.97 30.62
C VAL A 17 18.67 32.27 30.47
N ASN A 18 19.28 31.91 29.35
CA ASN A 18 20.71 32.18 29.11
C ASN A 18 21.02 33.69 29.09
N ARG A 19 20.13 34.51 28.51
CA ARG A 19 20.24 35.96 28.57
C ARG A 19 20.10 36.49 29.99
N SER A 20 19.21 35.92 30.80
CA SER A 20 19.06 36.31 32.21
C SER A 20 20.29 35.98 33.04
N VAL A 21 20.85 34.77 32.90
CA VAL A 21 22.08 34.35 33.60
C VAL A 21 23.26 35.24 33.21
N ALA A 22 23.41 35.57 31.93
CA ALA A 22 24.46 36.49 31.47
C ALA A 22 24.30 37.90 32.07
N ALA A 23 23.06 38.38 32.25
CA ALA A 23 22.80 39.66 32.89
C ALA A 23 23.15 39.64 34.39
N GLU A 24 22.78 38.57 35.11
CA GLU A 24 23.16 38.40 36.52
C GLU A 24 24.67 38.31 36.70
N MET A 25 25.37 37.54 35.84
CA MET A 25 26.83 37.45 35.85
C MET A 25 27.50 38.81 35.64
N ARG A 26 26.97 39.63 34.71
CA ARG A 26 27.47 41.00 34.51
C ARG A 26 27.29 41.85 35.77
N ALA A 27 26.14 41.75 36.45
CA ALA A 27 25.91 42.47 37.70
C ALA A 27 26.87 42.01 38.81
N VAL A 28 27.12 40.70 38.95
CA VAL A 28 28.10 40.14 39.91
C VAL A 28 29.49 40.69 39.63
N THR A 29 29.94 40.71 38.37
CA THR A 29 31.26 41.27 38.01
C THR A 29 31.37 42.74 38.39
N ILE A 30 30.34 43.56 38.10
CA ILE A 30 30.35 44.99 38.46
C ILE A 30 30.41 45.17 39.97
N LEU A 31 29.62 44.42 40.74
CA LEU A 31 29.62 44.46 42.21
C LEU A 31 30.96 44.00 42.80
N GLY A 32 31.62 43.01 42.19
CA GLY A 32 32.98 42.60 42.54
C GLY A 32 33.98 43.74 42.35
N THR A 33 33.91 44.45 41.23
CA THR A 33 34.72 45.65 40.99
C THR A 33 34.42 46.74 42.02
N MET A 34 33.15 47.00 42.36
CA MET A 34 32.78 47.96 43.40
C MET A 34 33.36 47.58 44.76
N LYS A 35 33.33 46.29 45.13
CA LYS A 35 33.92 45.79 46.38
C LYS A 35 35.42 46.07 46.41
N GLN A 36 36.13 45.72 45.33
CA GLN A 36 37.56 45.96 45.21
C GLN A 36 37.90 47.46 45.33
N LEU A 37 37.19 48.32 44.59
CA LEU A 37 37.38 49.77 44.63
C LEU A 37 37.09 50.36 46.01
N SER A 38 36.08 49.85 46.73
CA SER A 38 35.78 50.32 48.10
C SER A 38 36.92 50.02 49.09
N GLN A 39 37.58 48.87 48.94
CA GLN A 39 38.71 48.48 49.78
C GLN A 39 39.97 49.26 49.42
N GLU A 40 40.20 49.46 48.12
CA GLU A 40 41.29 50.29 47.61
C GLU A 40 41.17 51.74 48.10
N LEU A 41 39.98 52.31 47.99
CA LEU A 41 39.70 53.68 48.43
C LEU A 41 39.97 53.87 49.93
N ARG A 42 39.48 52.97 50.79
CA ARG A 42 39.83 52.98 52.22
C ARG A 42 41.33 52.92 52.46
N ALA A 43 42.05 52.05 51.74
CA ALA A 43 43.50 51.90 51.92
C ALA A 43 44.23 53.19 51.52
N LEU A 44 43.82 53.83 50.43
CA LEU A 44 44.39 55.09 49.95
C LEU A 44 44.13 56.24 50.92
N ASP A 45 42.96 56.31 51.53
CA ASP A 45 42.62 57.36 52.50
C ASP A 45 43.44 57.24 53.79
N VAL A 46 43.63 56.03 54.30
CA VAL A 46 44.53 55.78 55.44
C VAL A 46 45.98 56.12 55.08
N LEU A 47 46.44 55.76 53.88
CA LEU A 47 47.79 56.09 53.40
C LEU A 47 47.99 57.59 53.20
N ALA A 48 46.97 58.32 52.72
CA ALA A 48 47.00 59.77 52.58
C ALA A 48 47.14 60.45 53.94
N HIS A 49 46.37 60.02 54.93
CA HIS A 49 46.42 60.58 56.27
C HIS A 49 47.76 60.33 56.97
N THR A 50 48.28 59.10 56.88
CA THR A 50 49.55 58.70 57.51
C THR A 50 50.81 59.05 56.70
N ALA A 51 50.66 59.70 55.54
CA ALA A 51 51.78 60.04 54.68
C ALA A 51 52.76 61.02 55.36
N LEU A 52 54.04 60.65 55.35
CA LEU A 52 55.13 61.45 55.93
C LEU A 52 55.54 62.67 55.09
N SER A 53 55.20 62.67 53.80
CA SER A 53 55.54 63.75 52.86
C SER A 53 54.30 64.33 52.18
N ASP A 54 54.33 65.62 51.88
CA ASP A 54 53.25 66.30 51.16
C ASP A 54 53.07 65.77 49.73
N GLU A 55 54.16 65.31 49.10
CA GLU A 55 54.12 64.70 47.78
C GLU A 55 53.33 63.38 47.82
N SER A 56 53.68 62.46 48.72
CA SER A 56 52.96 61.20 48.88
C SER A 56 51.50 61.42 49.25
N ARG A 57 51.21 62.38 50.14
CA ARG A 57 49.82 62.74 50.51
C ARG A 57 49.01 63.20 49.30
N ARG A 58 49.57 64.06 48.44
CA ARG A 58 48.91 64.50 47.19
C ARG A 58 48.69 63.36 46.22
N THR A 59 49.66 62.45 46.08
CA THR A 59 49.53 61.27 45.22
C THR A 59 48.41 60.35 45.66
N PHE A 60 48.34 59.99 46.95
CA PHE A 60 47.28 59.11 47.46
C PHE A 60 45.92 59.77 47.34
N ARG A 61 45.76 61.06 47.68
CA ARG A 61 44.50 61.78 47.49
C ARG A 61 44.05 61.81 46.02
N ALA A 62 44.98 61.98 45.08
CA ALA A 62 44.66 61.91 43.66
C ALA A 62 44.23 60.51 43.22
N GLN A 63 44.78 59.45 43.82
CA GLN A 63 44.35 58.07 43.59
C GLN A 63 42.97 57.81 44.22
N SER A 64 42.70 58.29 45.43
CA SER A 64 41.38 58.19 46.08
C SER A 64 40.29 58.84 45.21
N ALA A 65 40.54 60.04 44.68
CA ALA A 65 39.60 60.71 43.77
C ALA A 65 39.30 59.87 42.51
N ARG A 66 40.32 59.24 41.90
CA ARG A 66 40.12 58.34 40.76
C ARG A 66 39.34 57.09 41.14
N ALA A 67 39.59 56.51 42.31
CA ALA A 67 38.85 55.35 42.80
C ALA A 67 37.37 55.70 43.06
N GLN A 68 37.09 56.87 43.61
CA GLN A 68 35.73 57.40 43.79
C GLN A 68 35.00 57.62 42.45
N GLU A 69 35.70 58.16 41.44
CA GLU A 69 35.17 58.29 40.07
C GLU A 69 34.85 56.91 39.45
N ALA A 70 35.77 55.94 39.57
CA ALA A 70 35.56 54.58 39.07
C ALA A 70 34.40 53.87 39.78
N LEU A 71 34.22 54.11 41.08
CA LEU A 71 33.10 53.58 41.86
C LEU A 71 31.76 54.20 41.40
N SER A 72 31.77 55.49 41.06
CA SER A 72 30.66 56.23 40.45
C SER A 72 30.26 55.68 39.09
N GLU A 73 31.24 55.36 38.26
CA GLU A 73 31.03 54.70 36.97
C GLU A 73 30.47 53.29 37.14
N ALA A 74 31.06 52.48 38.03
CA ALA A 74 30.61 51.12 38.32
C ALA A 74 29.15 51.10 38.78
N TRP A 75 28.74 52.04 39.63
CA TRP A 75 27.34 52.19 40.00
C TRP A 75 26.42 52.54 38.83
N SER A 76 26.85 53.46 37.97
CA SER A 76 26.07 53.85 36.80
C SER A 76 25.87 52.68 35.83
N ALA A 77 26.83 51.75 35.78
CA ALA A 77 26.71 50.49 35.06
C ALA A 77 25.83 49.46 35.80
N TYR A 78 25.83 49.45 37.14
CA TYR A 78 25.05 48.54 37.97
C TYR A 78 23.57 48.93 38.07
N ALA A 79 23.24 50.21 38.27
CA ALA A 79 21.89 50.68 38.56
C ALA A 79 20.83 50.23 37.51
N PRO A 80 21.12 50.23 36.19
CA PRO A 80 20.19 49.72 35.18
C PRO A 80 19.92 48.21 35.25
N THR A 81 20.77 47.43 35.93
CA THR A 81 20.58 45.98 36.11
C THR A 81 19.56 45.63 37.20
N VAL A 82 19.13 46.62 37.99
CA VAL A 82 18.20 46.46 39.10
C VAL A 82 16.77 46.47 38.57
N THR A 83 16.08 45.34 38.66
CA THR A 83 14.71 45.21 38.12
C THR A 83 13.69 44.74 39.16
N GLY A 84 14.08 43.83 40.06
CA GLY A 84 13.16 43.24 41.04
C GLY A 84 12.94 44.07 42.32
N PRO A 85 11.82 43.89 43.05
CA PRO A 85 11.54 44.66 44.26
C PRO A 85 12.51 44.35 45.42
N LYS A 86 13.05 43.13 45.49
CA LYS A 86 14.10 42.79 46.46
C LYS A 86 15.45 43.40 46.06
N GLU A 87 15.77 43.38 44.77
CA GLU A 87 16.98 44.02 44.24
C GLU A 87 16.97 45.53 44.46
N GLN A 88 15.84 46.18 44.21
CA GLN A 88 15.67 47.62 44.45
C GLN A 88 15.93 47.98 45.92
N ARG A 89 15.39 47.19 46.87
CA ARG A 89 15.65 47.40 48.30
C ARG A 89 17.12 47.21 48.67
N LEU A 90 17.76 46.17 48.16
CA LEU A 90 19.19 45.92 48.42
C LEU A 90 20.08 46.99 47.77
N ALA A 91 19.77 47.40 46.54
CA ALA A 91 20.46 48.48 45.85
C ALA A 91 20.28 49.83 46.57
N HIS A 92 19.08 50.11 47.09
CA HIS A 92 18.85 51.30 47.91
C HIS A 92 19.75 51.31 49.16
N GLY A 93 19.77 50.21 49.93
CA GLY A 93 20.63 50.11 51.11
C GLY A 93 22.12 50.21 50.77
N LEU A 94 22.54 49.63 49.64
CA LEU A 94 23.90 49.80 49.12
C LEU A 94 24.22 51.26 48.78
N ARG A 95 23.27 51.96 48.16
CA ARG A 95 23.43 53.39 47.81
C ARG A 95 23.51 54.26 49.05
N GLU A 96 22.69 54.01 50.06
CA GLU A 96 22.71 54.73 51.33
C GLU A 96 24.04 54.51 52.06
N ALA A 97 24.50 53.26 52.20
CA ALA A 97 25.77 52.95 52.85
C ALA A 97 26.95 53.62 52.14
N TRP A 98 26.94 53.67 50.82
CA TRP A 98 27.94 54.40 50.05
C TRP A 98 27.90 55.91 50.28
N GLN A 99 26.71 56.52 50.31
CA GLN A 99 26.57 57.95 50.57
C GLN A 99 27.08 58.34 51.96
N HIS A 100 26.82 57.51 52.97
CA HIS A 100 27.36 57.67 54.31
C HIS A 100 28.89 57.58 54.31
N PHE A 101 29.44 56.53 53.69
CA PHE A 101 30.88 56.34 53.55
C PHE A 101 31.58 57.55 52.90
N LEU A 102 31.05 58.08 51.78
CA LEU A 102 31.61 59.27 51.14
C LEU A 102 31.50 60.53 52.01
N ALA A 103 30.44 60.66 52.81
CA ALA A 103 30.28 61.79 53.71
C ALA A 103 31.35 61.78 54.82
N VAL A 104 31.65 60.61 55.37
CA VAL A 104 32.72 60.44 56.38
C VAL A 104 34.10 60.67 55.78
N GLU A 105 34.38 60.20 54.55
CA GLU A 105 35.62 60.54 53.85
C GLU A 105 35.78 62.04 53.63
N ALA A 106 34.71 62.72 53.22
CA ALA A 106 34.72 64.17 53.00
C ALA A 106 34.96 64.94 54.32
N GLU A 107 34.37 64.49 55.42
CA GLU A 107 34.58 65.05 56.76
C GLU A 107 36.05 64.90 57.20
N ALA A 108 36.62 63.69 57.08
CA ALA A 108 38.02 63.44 57.39
C ALA A 108 38.96 64.32 56.56
N ALA A 109 38.72 64.42 55.25
CA ALA A 109 39.51 65.25 54.35
C ALA A 109 39.40 66.76 54.66
N ALA A 110 38.25 67.22 55.15
CA ALA A 110 38.04 68.60 55.57
C ALA A 110 38.77 68.92 56.90
N LEU A 111 38.73 68.02 57.88
CA LEU A 111 39.45 68.15 59.15
C LEU A 111 40.98 68.18 58.93
N ASP A 112 41.49 67.30 58.07
CA ASP A 112 42.90 67.33 57.64
C ASP A 112 43.29 68.68 57.02
N GLN A 113 42.42 69.26 56.18
CA GLN A 113 42.68 70.57 55.53
C GLN A 113 42.61 71.74 56.51
N ALA A 114 41.79 71.63 57.55
CA ALA A 114 41.67 72.60 58.61
C ALA A 114 42.83 72.52 59.63
N GLY A 115 43.66 71.47 59.57
CA GLY A 115 44.76 71.24 60.51
C GLY A 115 44.34 70.58 61.83
N GLU A 116 43.09 70.10 61.92
CA GLU A 116 42.50 69.45 63.10
C GLU A 116 42.87 67.96 63.15
N MET A 117 44.18 67.68 63.26
CA MET A 117 44.74 66.33 63.06
C MET A 117 44.19 65.27 64.02
N GLU A 118 43.91 65.63 65.28
CA GLU A 118 43.39 64.70 66.31
C GLU A 118 41.93 64.30 66.01
N LEU A 119 41.13 65.24 65.53
CA LEU A 119 39.76 64.97 65.09
C LEU A 119 39.76 64.14 63.79
N ALA A 120 40.63 64.47 62.84
CA ALA A 120 40.79 63.70 61.60
C ALA A 120 41.18 62.23 61.88
N ASP A 121 42.15 62.01 62.78
CA ASP A 121 42.58 60.66 63.19
C ASP A 121 41.41 59.89 63.84
N SER A 122 40.62 60.53 64.70
CA SER A 122 39.42 59.91 65.30
C SER A 122 38.38 59.51 64.24
N VAL A 123 38.12 60.38 63.25
CA VAL A 123 37.17 60.08 62.17
C VAL A 123 37.67 58.91 61.31
N ILE A 124 38.95 58.91 60.95
CA ILE A 124 39.54 57.87 60.09
C ILE A 124 39.64 56.52 60.80
N THR A 125 40.07 56.50 62.06
CA THR A 125 40.28 55.25 62.82
C THR A 125 38.97 54.64 63.33
N ASN A 126 37.93 55.43 63.56
CA ASN A 126 36.65 54.96 64.08
C ASN A 126 35.53 55.02 63.05
N ALA A 127 35.07 56.23 62.69
CA ALA A 127 33.88 56.42 61.87
C ALA A 127 34.04 55.83 60.46
N LEU A 128 35.17 56.12 59.79
CA LEU A 128 35.45 55.61 58.45
C LEU A 128 35.60 54.09 58.44
N GLN A 129 36.16 53.51 59.50
CA GLN A 129 36.25 52.05 59.64
C GLN A 129 34.86 51.40 59.75
N ILE A 130 33.94 52.00 60.49
CA ILE A 130 32.56 51.51 60.65
C ILE A 130 31.81 51.61 59.31
N ASP A 131 31.81 52.78 58.69
CA ASP A 131 31.05 53.02 57.46
C ASP A 131 31.62 52.25 56.27
N SER A 132 32.94 52.04 56.22
CA SER A 132 33.56 51.13 55.24
C SER A 132 33.09 49.68 55.43
N ALA A 133 32.99 49.22 56.67
CA ALA A 133 32.50 47.87 56.96
C ALA A 133 31.01 47.72 56.59
N ASP A 134 30.19 48.72 56.87
CA ASP A 134 28.78 48.74 56.50
C ASP A 134 28.58 48.80 54.99
N PHE A 135 29.39 49.60 54.28
CA PHE A 135 29.38 49.64 52.82
C PHE A 135 29.81 48.29 52.21
N SER A 136 30.91 47.70 52.68
CA SER A 136 31.35 46.37 52.21
C SER A 136 30.28 45.31 52.47
N LYS A 137 29.61 45.35 53.64
CA LYS A 137 28.53 44.43 53.98
C LYS A 137 27.31 44.63 53.08
N ALA A 138 26.98 45.87 52.73
CA ALA A 138 25.91 46.15 51.78
C ALA A 138 26.23 45.60 50.38
N ILE A 139 27.47 45.71 49.92
CA ILE A 139 27.93 45.08 48.66
C ILE A 139 27.78 43.56 48.75
N ASP A 140 28.25 42.95 49.84
CA ASP A 140 28.20 41.50 50.04
C ASP A 140 26.77 40.96 50.08
N ASN A 141 25.82 41.70 50.67
CA ASN A 141 24.41 41.33 50.67
C ASN A 141 23.83 41.30 49.24
N VAL A 142 24.16 42.30 48.42
CA VAL A 142 23.73 42.34 47.02
C VAL A 142 24.41 41.24 46.22
N LEU A 143 25.72 41.05 46.39
CA LEU A 143 26.53 40.07 45.68
C LEU A 143 26.05 38.64 45.98
N THR A 144 25.87 38.30 47.26
CA THR A 144 25.31 37.01 47.69
C THR A 144 23.93 36.75 47.08
N TYR A 145 23.08 37.78 47.05
CA TYR A 145 21.76 37.66 46.43
C TYR A 145 21.87 37.40 44.92
N ARG A 146 22.73 38.14 44.21
CA ARG A 146 22.95 37.98 42.77
C ARG A 146 23.58 36.62 42.43
N GLU A 147 24.57 36.17 43.19
CA GLU A 147 25.18 34.84 43.02
C GLU A 147 24.16 33.72 43.24
N THR A 148 23.31 33.84 44.25
CA THR A 148 22.22 32.87 44.48
C THR A 148 21.27 32.83 43.28
N ARG A 149 20.94 33.99 42.70
CA ARG A 149 20.10 34.09 41.50
C ARG A 149 20.74 33.46 40.26
N VAL A 150 22.06 33.61 40.08
CA VAL A 150 22.82 32.92 39.01
C VAL A 150 22.66 31.41 39.15
N VAL A 151 22.84 30.86 40.36
CA VAL A 151 22.73 29.42 40.62
C VAL A 151 21.29 28.93 40.44
N GLU A 152 20.29 29.65 40.95
CA GLU A 152 18.88 29.32 40.80
C GLU A 152 18.45 29.31 39.32
N GLN A 153 18.78 30.35 38.56
CA GLN A 153 18.45 30.45 37.14
C GLN A 153 19.19 29.39 36.30
N ALA A 154 20.43 29.06 36.64
CA ALA A 154 21.17 27.98 35.98
C ALA A 154 20.51 26.62 36.24
N ALA A 155 20.08 26.35 37.47
CA ALA A 155 19.36 25.12 37.80
C ALA A 155 17.99 25.02 37.10
N GLU A 156 17.26 26.15 36.99
CA GLU A 156 16.03 26.22 36.20
C GLU A 156 16.30 25.96 34.71
N ALA A 157 17.41 26.47 34.16
CA ALA A 157 17.82 26.22 32.78
C ALA A 157 18.02 24.71 32.51
N ASP A 158 18.69 24.02 33.42
CA ASP A 158 18.95 22.58 33.31
C ASP A 158 17.64 21.76 33.40
N ALA A 159 16.75 22.12 34.32
CA ALA A 159 15.44 21.48 34.46
C ALA A 159 14.57 21.66 33.20
N VAL A 160 14.54 22.87 32.63
CA VAL A 160 13.86 23.16 31.36
C VAL A 160 14.51 22.35 30.21
N GLY A 161 15.84 22.22 30.21
CA GLY A 161 16.60 21.43 29.25
C GLY A 161 16.22 19.95 29.26
N ILE A 162 16.11 19.33 30.44
CA ILE A 162 15.69 17.91 30.59
C ILE A 162 14.24 17.72 30.10
N GLY A 163 13.32 18.59 30.52
CA GLY A 163 11.92 18.54 30.08
C GLY A 163 11.75 18.71 28.57
N ALA A 164 12.55 19.58 27.95
CA ALA A 164 12.58 19.76 26.50
C ALA A 164 13.09 18.49 25.78
N ARG A 165 14.17 17.86 26.27
CA ARG A 165 14.68 16.61 25.67
C ARG A 165 13.67 15.47 25.76
N LEU A 166 13.01 15.31 26.91
CA LEU A 166 12.00 14.27 27.12
C LEU A 166 10.77 14.46 26.22
N SER A 167 10.29 15.69 26.06
CA SER A 167 9.14 15.98 25.20
C SER A 167 9.46 15.79 23.71
N VAL A 168 10.66 16.17 23.25
CA VAL A 168 11.14 15.86 21.89
C VAL A 168 11.27 14.35 21.70
N ALA A 169 11.88 13.63 22.65
CA ALA A 169 12.00 12.17 22.59
C ALA A 169 10.63 11.47 22.53
N ALA A 170 9.66 11.93 23.33
CA ALA A 170 8.29 11.43 23.31
C ALA A 170 7.61 11.69 21.96
N ALA A 171 7.76 12.88 21.40
CA ALA A 171 7.21 13.21 20.08
C ALA A 171 7.79 12.32 18.96
N VAL A 172 9.11 12.08 18.99
CA VAL A 172 9.79 11.17 18.06
C VAL A 172 9.31 9.73 18.25
N ALA A 173 9.17 9.26 19.49
CA ALA A 173 8.67 7.92 19.80
C ALA A 173 7.24 7.72 19.28
N VAL A 174 6.35 8.69 19.48
CA VAL A 174 4.97 8.65 18.95
C VAL A 174 4.96 8.64 17.42
N ALA A 175 5.77 9.48 16.78
CA ALA A 175 5.88 9.50 15.32
C ALA A 175 6.40 8.16 14.76
N ALA A 176 7.39 7.55 15.40
CA ALA A 176 7.90 6.23 15.04
C ALA A 176 6.86 5.14 15.22
N ALA A 177 6.13 5.15 16.35
CA ALA A 177 5.06 4.20 16.62
C ALA A 177 3.91 4.31 15.60
N LEU A 178 3.48 5.53 15.26
CA LEU A 178 2.46 5.77 14.24
C LEU A 178 2.91 5.29 12.86
N THR A 179 4.16 5.55 12.49
CA THR A 179 4.73 5.09 11.22
C THR A 179 4.76 3.56 11.16
N GLY A 180 5.24 2.90 12.21
CA GLY A 180 5.24 1.44 12.32
C GLY A 180 3.83 0.85 12.29
N TRP A 181 2.88 1.49 12.97
CA TRP A 181 1.47 1.10 12.98
C TRP A 181 0.82 1.19 11.59
N ILE A 182 1.04 2.29 10.88
CA ILE A 182 0.53 2.48 9.51
C ILE A 182 1.16 1.44 8.58
N ALA A 183 2.48 1.22 8.66
CA ALA A 183 3.16 0.21 7.85
C ALA A 183 2.59 -1.20 8.11
N TRP A 184 2.36 -1.56 9.37
CA TRP A 184 1.75 -2.83 9.75
C TRP A 184 0.31 -2.97 9.21
N LEU A 185 -0.50 -1.90 9.29
CA LEU A 185 -1.85 -1.88 8.73
C LEU A 185 -1.86 -2.08 7.22
N ILE A 186 -0.98 -1.41 6.48
CA ILE A 186 -0.86 -1.56 5.02
C ILE A 186 -0.48 -3.00 4.68
N LEU A 187 0.53 -3.55 5.35
CA LEU A 187 0.99 -4.91 5.10
C LEU A 187 -0.13 -5.94 5.31
N ARG A 188 -0.89 -5.80 6.38
CA ARG A 188 -1.97 -6.74 6.75
C ARG A 188 -3.25 -6.55 5.94
N ARG A 189 -3.63 -5.31 5.60
CA ARG A 189 -4.92 -5.01 4.95
C ARG A 189 -4.86 -4.90 3.43
N VAL A 190 -3.68 -4.66 2.87
CA VAL A 190 -3.48 -4.42 1.44
C VAL A 190 -2.52 -5.46 0.86
N THR A 191 -1.26 -5.47 1.32
CA THR A 191 -0.20 -6.28 0.70
C THR A 191 -0.47 -7.78 0.78
N ALA A 192 -0.81 -8.30 1.98
CA ALA A 192 -1.05 -9.73 2.17
C ALA A 192 -2.30 -10.24 1.40
N PRO A 193 -3.47 -9.56 1.43
CA PRO A 193 -4.61 -9.96 0.61
C PRO A 193 -4.35 -9.90 -0.90
N ILE A 194 -3.66 -8.88 -1.39
CA ILE A 194 -3.28 -8.80 -2.82
C ILE A 194 -2.41 -10.01 -3.20
N ALA A 195 -1.37 -10.31 -2.42
CA ALA A 195 -0.52 -11.46 -2.67
C ALA A 195 -1.28 -12.80 -2.60
N ALA A 196 -2.30 -12.90 -1.75
CA ALA A 196 -3.16 -14.08 -1.68
C ALA A 196 -4.07 -14.22 -2.91
N LEU A 197 -4.68 -13.12 -3.38
CA LEU A 197 -5.48 -13.10 -4.61
C LEU A 197 -4.62 -13.39 -5.86
N THR A 198 -3.41 -12.85 -5.92
CA THR A 198 -2.46 -13.15 -7.00
C THR A 198 -2.14 -14.64 -7.06
N ARG A 199 -1.88 -15.28 -5.90
CA ARG A 199 -1.66 -16.73 -5.83
C ARG A 199 -2.89 -17.52 -6.28
N ALA A 200 -4.09 -17.17 -5.81
CA ALA A 200 -5.32 -17.82 -6.23
C ALA A 200 -5.52 -17.76 -7.76
N MET A 201 -5.21 -16.61 -8.38
CA MET A 201 -5.26 -16.47 -9.84
C MET A 201 -4.25 -17.37 -10.55
N GLN A 202 -3.03 -17.50 -10.02
CA GLN A 202 -2.01 -18.40 -10.59
C GLN A 202 -2.47 -19.87 -10.55
N HIS A 203 -3.11 -20.30 -9.47
CA HIS A 203 -3.70 -21.65 -9.36
C HIS A 203 -4.81 -21.87 -10.39
N LEU A 204 -5.75 -20.92 -10.51
CA LEU A 204 -6.82 -21.00 -11.51
C LEU A 204 -6.25 -21.06 -12.94
N ALA A 205 -5.22 -20.27 -13.24
CA ALA A 205 -4.54 -20.29 -14.53
C ALA A 205 -3.82 -21.63 -14.80
N ALA A 206 -3.40 -22.34 -13.76
CA ALA A 206 -2.85 -23.70 -13.83
C ALA A 206 -3.94 -24.79 -13.86
N ASN A 207 -5.21 -24.43 -14.05
CA ASN A 207 -6.38 -25.31 -14.06
C ASN A 207 -6.67 -26.00 -12.71
N ASP A 208 -6.14 -25.46 -11.60
CA ASP A 208 -6.50 -25.87 -10.24
C ASP A 208 -7.75 -25.11 -9.79
N LEU A 209 -8.92 -25.71 -10.06
CA LEU A 209 -10.23 -25.14 -9.76
C LEU A 209 -10.69 -25.39 -8.32
N ALA A 210 -9.91 -26.11 -7.51
CA ALA A 210 -10.22 -26.37 -6.10
C ALA A 210 -9.67 -25.29 -5.15
N VAL A 211 -8.86 -24.35 -5.67
CA VAL A 211 -8.27 -23.29 -4.87
C VAL A 211 -9.35 -22.41 -4.23
N ALA A 212 -9.21 -22.15 -2.93
CA ALA A 212 -10.09 -21.22 -2.21
C ALA A 212 -9.73 -19.77 -2.56
N ILE A 213 -10.73 -18.97 -2.93
CA ILE A 213 -10.52 -17.54 -3.20
C ILE A 213 -10.53 -16.77 -1.86
N PRO A 214 -9.39 -16.22 -1.41
CA PRO A 214 -9.33 -15.48 -0.16
C PRO A 214 -10.13 -14.18 -0.27
N ALA A 215 -10.54 -13.63 0.88
CA ALA A 215 -11.13 -12.28 0.96
C ALA A 215 -12.49 -12.07 0.25
N ALA A 216 -13.24 -13.14 -0.05
CA ALA A 216 -14.53 -13.07 -0.75
C ALA A 216 -15.63 -12.28 0.01
N GLU A 217 -15.53 -12.15 1.34
CA GLU A 217 -16.51 -11.42 2.17
C GLU A 217 -16.17 -9.93 2.35
N ARG A 218 -15.06 -9.45 1.77
CA ARG A 218 -14.70 -8.03 1.86
C ARG A 218 -15.67 -7.18 1.03
N GLN A 219 -15.94 -5.98 1.51
CA GLN A 219 -16.82 -5.00 0.87
C GLN A 219 -16.07 -3.84 0.19
N ASP A 220 -14.76 -3.99 -0.03
CA ASP A 220 -13.89 -3.02 -0.69
C ASP A 220 -13.46 -3.49 -2.09
N GLU A 221 -12.57 -2.73 -2.74
CA GLU A 221 -12.06 -3.03 -4.08
C GLU A 221 -11.38 -4.41 -4.15
N LEU A 222 -10.73 -4.83 -3.06
CA LEU A 222 -10.12 -6.17 -2.98
C LEU A 222 -11.19 -7.28 -2.91
N GLY A 223 -12.32 -7.01 -2.24
CA GLY A 223 -13.48 -7.88 -2.25
C GLY A 223 -14.13 -8.00 -3.64
N ALA A 224 -14.22 -6.89 -4.38
CA ALA A 224 -14.69 -6.92 -5.76
C ALA A 224 -13.77 -7.77 -6.66
N MET A 225 -12.45 -7.68 -6.49
CA MET A 225 -11.49 -8.55 -7.18
C MET A 225 -11.67 -10.02 -6.82
N ALA A 226 -11.86 -10.34 -5.53
CA ALA A 226 -12.14 -11.70 -5.08
C ALA A 226 -13.44 -12.24 -5.69
N GLY A 227 -14.49 -11.42 -5.74
CA GLY A 227 -15.77 -11.75 -6.38
C GLY A 227 -15.62 -12.06 -7.86
N ALA A 228 -14.84 -11.26 -8.60
CA ALA A 228 -14.55 -11.51 -10.01
C ALA A 228 -13.78 -12.83 -10.22
N LEU A 229 -12.81 -13.13 -9.36
CA LEU A 229 -12.07 -14.41 -9.41
C LEU A 229 -12.98 -15.62 -9.20
N ARG A 230 -13.97 -15.50 -8.29
CA ARG A 230 -14.96 -16.55 -8.05
C ARG A 230 -15.88 -16.77 -9.25
N VAL A 231 -16.36 -15.69 -9.88
CA VAL A 231 -17.15 -15.80 -11.11
C VAL A 231 -16.32 -16.45 -12.23
N PHE A 232 -15.03 -16.12 -12.33
CA PHE A 232 -14.14 -16.76 -13.28
C PHE A 232 -14.00 -18.27 -13.00
N GLN A 233 -13.67 -18.67 -11.76
CA GLN A 233 -13.62 -20.08 -11.34
C GLN A 233 -14.89 -20.85 -11.69
N GLU A 234 -16.05 -20.26 -11.38
CA GLU A 234 -17.35 -20.87 -11.67
C GLU A 234 -17.61 -21.01 -13.18
N SER A 235 -17.23 -20.01 -13.97
CA SER A 235 -17.38 -20.08 -15.43
C SER A 235 -16.50 -21.16 -16.07
N VAL A 236 -15.28 -21.37 -15.56
CA VAL A 236 -14.39 -22.45 -16.02
C VAL A 236 -14.96 -23.82 -15.62
N LEU A 237 -15.46 -23.98 -14.39
CA LEU A 237 -16.12 -25.22 -13.95
C LEU A 237 -17.35 -25.55 -14.80
N GLN A 238 -18.20 -24.55 -15.07
CA GLN A 238 -19.37 -24.74 -15.92
C GLN A 238 -18.98 -25.08 -17.37
N ALA A 239 -17.91 -24.49 -17.90
CA ALA A 239 -17.40 -24.82 -19.22
C ALA A 239 -16.93 -26.29 -19.30
N GLN A 240 -16.17 -26.78 -18.30
CA GLN A 240 -15.76 -28.19 -18.23
C GLN A 240 -16.95 -29.13 -18.10
N ALA A 241 -17.97 -28.78 -17.32
CA ALA A 241 -19.18 -29.59 -17.19
C ALA A 241 -19.95 -29.68 -18.52
N ARG A 242 -20.06 -28.56 -19.25
CA ARG A 242 -20.70 -28.52 -20.58
C ARG A 242 -19.91 -29.33 -21.61
N GLU A 243 -18.58 -29.26 -21.57
CA GLU A 243 -17.72 -30.06 -22.46
C GLU A 243 -17.90 -31.55 -22.19
N ALA A 244 -17.89 -31.97 -20.92
CA ALA A 244 -18.14 -33.35 -20.54
C ALA A 244 -19.54 -33.86 -20.95
N GLU A 245 -20.57 -33.01 -20.86
CA GLU A 245 -21.93 -33.35 -21.30
C GLU A 245 -22.03 -33.42 -22.83
N ALA A 246 -21.38 -32.51 -23.55
CA ALA A 246 -21.31 -32.53 -25.01
C ALA A 246 -20.62 -33.81 -25.52
N ASP A 247 -19.53 -34.23 -24.88
CA ASP A 247 -18.83 -35.47 -25.22
C ASP A 247 -19.69 -36.71 -24.95
N ARG A 248 -20.39 -36.77 -23.81
CA ARG A 248 -21.36 -37.86 -23.54
C ARG A 248 -22.46 -37.91 -24.59
N THR A 249 -22.97 -36.76 -25.00
CA THR A 249 -24.02 -36.66 -26.02
C THR A 249 -23.51 -37.10 -27.38
N ARG A 250 -22.28 -36.69 -27.77
CA ARG A 250 -21.63 -37.14 -29.02
C ARG A 250 -21.50 -38.65 -29.06
N VAL A 251 -20.98 -39.26 -27.99
CA VAL A 251 -20.85 -40.73 -27.87
C VAL A 251 -22.22 -41.41 -28.01
N ALA A 252 -23.26 -40.89 -27.35
CA ALA A 252 -24.62 -41.43 -27.44
C ALA A 252 -25.21 -41.31 -28.86
N VAL A 253 -25.02 -40.17 -29.53
CA VAL A 253 -25.49 -39.96 -30.91
C VAL A 253 -24.76 -40.88 -31.89
N GLU A 254 -23.45 -41.07 -31.74
CA GLU A 254 -22.69 -42.00 -32.56
C GLU A 254 -23.15 -43.45 -32.36
N GLN A 255 -23.43 -43.85 -31.12
CA GLN A 255 -24.02 -45.16 -30.82
C GLN A 255 -25.41 -45.32 -31.46
N GLN A 256 -26.29 -44.32 -31.31
CA GLN A 256 -27.63 -44.32 -31.92
C GLN A 256 -27.53 -44.44 -33.45
N ARG A 257 -26.61 -43.70 -34.07
CA ARG A 257 -26.37 -43.73 -35.52
C ARG A 257 -25.89 -45.11 -35.97
N ARG A 258 -24.99 -45.76 -35.22
CA ARG A 258 -24.54 -47.13 -35.50
C ARG A 258 -25.70 -48.13 -35.45
N ILE A 259 -26.55 -48.04 -34.41
CA ILE A 259 -27.73 -48.90 -34.26
C ILE A 259 -28.71 -48.69 -35.43
N ALA A 260 -29.02 -47.44 -35.76
CA ALA A 260 -29.92 -47.11 -36.86
C ALA A 260 -29.39 -47.60 -38.23
N MET A 261 -28.08 -47.49 -38.46
CA MET A 261 -27.44 -47.97 -39.69
C MET A 261 -27.48 -49.51 -39.79
N GLN A 262 -27.29 -50.22 -38.68
CA GLN A 262 -27.45 -51.68 -38.62
C GLN A 262 -28.91 -52.10 -38.91
N ALA A 263 -29.89 -51.40 -38.34
CA ALA A 263 -31.30 -51.67 -38.60
C ALA A 263 -31.69 -51.38 -40.08
N ALA A 264 -31.17 -50.29 -40.65
CA ALA A 264 -31.38 -49.96 -42.06
C ALA A 264 -30.78 -51.03 -43.00
N ALA A 265 -29.57 -51.53 -42.68
CA ALA A 265 -28.95 -52.62 -43.42
C ALA A 265 -29.79 -53.91 -43.33
N ALA A 266 -30.28 -54.28 -42.14
CA ALA A 266 -31.13 -55.46 -41.97
C ALA A 266 -32.46 -55.35 -42.75
N ASN A 267 -33.09 -54.17 -42.74
CA ASN A 267 -34.31 -53.92 -43.51
C ASN A 267 -34.04 -53.97 -45.03
N PHE A 268 -32.93 -53.42 -45.49
CA PHE A 268 -32.51 -53.52 -46.88
C PHE A 268 -32.29 -54.97 -47.30
N GLU A 269 -31.57 -55.76 -46.49
CA GLU A 269 -31.39 -57.21 -46.73
C GLU A 269 -32.73 -57.95 -46.82
N SER A 270 -33.68 -57.62 -45.94
CA SER A 270 -35.02 -58.22 -45.97
C SER A 270 -35.78 -57.84 -47.25
N ALA A 271 -35.78 -56.57 -47.64
CA ALA A 271 -36.46 -56.10 -48.85
C ALA A 271 -35.83 -56.71 -50.12
N VAL A 272 -34.50 -56.80 -50.18
CA VAL A 272 -33.80 -57.47 -51.29
C VAL A 272 -34.18 -58.95 -51.36
N ARG A 273 -34.26 -59.65 -50.21
CA ARG A 273 -34.68 -61.06 -50.16
C ARG A 273 -36.11 -61.24 -50.67
N GLU A 274 -37.02 -60.34 -50.32
CA GLU A 274 -38.40 -60.34 -50.81
C GLU A 274 -38.47 -60.11 -52.32
N ILE A 275 -37.76 -59.10 -52.85
CA ILE A 275 -37.70 -58.82 -54.29
C ILE A 275 -37.10 -60.00 -55.06
N VAL A 276 -36.00 -60.58 -54.57
CA VAL A 276 -35.41 -61.79 -55.18
C VAL A 276 -36.42 -62.94 -55.16
N GLY A 277 -37.20 -63.08 -54.08
CA GLY A 277 -38.29 -64.06 -53.99
C GLY A 277 -39.39 -63.83 -55.03
N THR A 278 -39.85 -62.59 -55.23
CA THR A 278 -40.88 -62.26 -56.23
C THR A 278 -40.36 -62.44 -57.66
N VAL A 279 -39.12 -62.05 -57.94
CA VAL A 279 -38.47 -62.28 -59.25
C VAL A 279 -38.31 -63.77 -59.53
N ALA A 280 -37.91 -64.57 -58.54
CA ALA A 280 -37.82 -66.03 -58.68
C ALA A 280 -39.18 -66.67 -59.00
N LEU A 281 -40.25 -66.20 -58.34
CA LEU A 281 -41.62 -66.62 -58.65
C LEU A 281 -42.04 -66.23 -60.07
N ALA A 282 -41.81 -64.99 -60.48
CA ALA A 282 -42.12 -64.51 -61.84
C ALA A 282 -41.33 -65.26 -62.93
N ALA A 283 -40.05 -65.57 -62.68
CA ALA A 283 -39.22 -66.37 -63.57
C ALA A 283 -39.72 -67.83 -63.67
N ALA A 284 -40.16 -68.42 -62.56
CA ALA A 284 -40.79 -69.74 -62.57
C ALA A 284 -42.11 -69.74 -63.36
N GLU A 285 -42.90 -68.68 -63.25
CA GLU A 285 -44.13 -68.50 -64.01
C GLU A 285 -43.85 -68.34 -65.52
N LEU A 286 -42.88 -67.50 -65.91
CA LEU A 286 -42.40 -67.35 -67.30
C LEU A 286 -41.91 -68.68 -67.90
N ARG A 287 -41.20 -69.48 -67.10
CA ARG A 287 -40.77 -70.82 -67.50
C ARG A 287 -41.97 -71.73 -67.75
N GLY A 288 -42.98 -71.68 -66.87
CA GLY A 288 -44.25 -72.38 -67.06
C GLY A 288 -45.00 -71.96 -68.32
N THR A 289 -45.04 -70.67 -68.66
CA THR A 289 -45.62 -70.20 -69.94
C THR A 289 -44.82 -70.64 -71.15
N ALA A 290 -43.48 -70.62 -71.07
CA ALA A 290 -42.62 -71.11 -72.14
C ALA A 290 -42.82 -72.62 -72.41
N ASP A 291 -42.97 -73.44 -71.37
CA ASP A 291 -43.27 -74.87 -71.50
C ASP A 291 -44.65 -75.11 -72.14
N ARG A 292 -45.66 -74.32 -71.77
CA ARG A 292 -46.97 -74.36 -72.43
C ARG A 292 -46.88 -73.97 -73.91
N MET A 293 -46.08 -72.96 -74.24
CA MET A 293 -45.84 -72.54 -75.63
C MET A 293 -45.13 -73.63 -76.42
N ARG A 294 -44.14 -74.31 -75.82
CA ARG A 294 -43.45 -75.45 -76.43
C ARG A 294 -44.39 -76.62 -76.69
N SER A 295 -45.28 -76.92 -75.74
CA SER A 295 -46.32 -77.95 -75.91
C SER A 295 -47.32 -77.58 -77.02
N ALA A 296 -47.74 -76.31 -77.07
CA ALA A 296 -48.64 -75.81 -78.12
C ALA A 296 -47.99 -75.88 -79.51
N ALA A 297 -46.73 -75.47 -79.65
CA ALA A 297 -45.96 -75.60 -80.88
C ALA A 297 -45.81 -77.07 -81.31
N GLY A 298 -45.55 -77.99 -80.36
CA GLY A 298 -45.53 -79.42 -80.61
C GLY A 298 -46.86 -79.94 -81.16
N LYS A 299 -48.00 -79.54 -80.54
CA LYS A 299 -49.34 -79.87 -81.03
C LYS A 299 -49.60 -79.33 -82.43
N ILE A 300 -49.14 -78.11 -82.74
CA ILE A 300 -49.24 -77.52 -84.09
C ILE A 300 -48.48 -78.37 -85.11
N VAL A 301 -47.24 -78.78 -84.80
CA VAL A 301 -46.43 -79.63 -85.68
C VAL A 301 -47.11 -80.98 -85.95
N THR A 302 -47.63 -81.65 -84.91
CA THR A 302 -48.36 -82.92 -85.09
C THR A 302 -49.63 -82.75 -85.92
N ARG A 303 -50.34 -81.63 -85.74
CA ARG A 303 -51.54 -81.34 -86.55
C ARG A 303 -51.19 -81.09 -88.01
N SER A 304 -50.10 -80.37 -88.27
CA SER A 304 -49.58 -80.15 -89.62
C SER A 304 -49.12 -81.45 -90.29
N SER A 305 -48.47 -82.37 -89.57
CA SER A 305 -48.10 -83.69 -90.15
C SER A 305 -49.32 -84.55 -90.48
N THR A 306 -50.38 -84.45 -89.67
CA THR A 306 -51.66 -85.14 -89.94
C THR A 306 -52.35 -84.57 -91.18
N VAL A 307 -52.30 -83.26 -91.38
CA VAL A 307 -52.80 -82.60 -92.60
C VAL A 307 -51.98 -83.00 -93.82
N ALA A 308 -50.65 -83.08 -93.71
CA ALA A 308 -49.79 -83.55 -94.80
C ALA A 308 -50.14 -84.98 -95.23
N SER A 309 -50.41 -85.90 -94.29
CA SER A 309 -50.86 -87.26 -94.62
C SER A 309 -52.25 -87.32 -95.29
N ALA A 310 -53.11 -86.32 -95.06
CA ALA A 310 -54.41 -86.23 -95.72
C ALA A 310 -54.29 -85.77 -97.18
N GLU A 311 -53.27 -84.97 -97.53
CA GLU A 311 -52.99 -84.59 -98.92
C GLU A 311 -52.50 -85.77 -99.77
N GLU A 312 -51.69 -86.67 -99.18
CA GLU A 312 -51.17 -87.85 -99.85
C GLU A 312 -52.30 -88.84 -100.24
N VAL A 313 -53.28 -89.05 -99.36
CA VAL A 313 -54.48 -89.87 -99.66
C VAL A 313 -55.32 -89.26 -100.80
N GLY A 314 -55.39 -87.93 -100.89
CA GLY A 314 -56.10 -87.23 -101.98
C GLY A 314 -55.43 -87.37 -103.35
N SER A 315 -54.12 -87.66 -103.40
CA SER A 315 -53.38 -87.94 -104.63
C SER A 315 -53.74 -89.32 -105.22
N ASP A 316 -53.76 -90.35 -104.39
CA ASP A 316 -53.98 -91.74 -104.83
C ASP A 316 -55.40 -92.00 -105.38
N VAL A 317 -56.40 -91.32 -104.84
CA VAL A 317 -57.79 -91.42 -105.34
C VAL A 317 -57.91 -90.87 -106.76
N ARG A 318 -57.13 -89.84 -107.13
CA ARG A 318 -57.15 -89.26 -108.49
C ARG A 318 -56.50 -90.17 -109.53
N SER A 319 -55.52 -90.99 -109.13
CA SER A 319 -54.88 -92.00 -109.99
C SER A 319 -55.86 -93.13 -110.38
N ILE A 320 -56.65 -93.61 -109.42
CA ILE A 320 -57.59 -94.73 -109.64
C ILE A 320 -58.73 -94.35 -110.61
N ALA A 321 -59.19 -93.09 -110.60
CA ALA A 321 -60.27 -92.63 -111.48
C ALA A 321 -59.87 -92.45 -112.97
N ALA A 322 -58.57 -92.48 -113.30
CA ALA A 322 -58.07 -92.39 -114.66
C ALA A 322 -57.91 -93.78 -115.33
N ALA A 323 -57.57 -94.81 -114.55
CA ALA A 323 -57.35 -96.18 -115.06
C ALA A 323 -58.66 -96.91 -115.45
N ALA A 324 -59.79 -96.57 -114.83
CA ALA A 324 -61.10 -97.19 -115.12
C ALA A 324 -61.70 -96.79 -116.49
N ARG A 325 -61.15 -95.78 -117.19
CA ARG A 325 -61.76 -95.21 -118.41
C ARG A 325 -61.30 -95.83 -119.74
N ASN A 326 -60.33 -96.76 -119.74
CA ASN A 326 -59.66 -97.21 -120.97
C ASN A 326 -59.68 -98.74 -121.25
N SER A 327 -60.61 -99.51 -120.65
CA SER A 327 -60.71 -100.97 -120.89
C SER A 327 -62.15 -101.51 -120.95
N ALA A 328 -62.77 -101.56 -122.15
CA ALA A 328 -63.82 -102.55 -122.52
C ALA A 328 -64.15 -102.56 -124.04
N PRO A 329 -63.76 -103.62 -124.79
CA PRO A 329 -64.13 -103.88 -126.19
C PRO A 329 -65.31 -104.87 -126.39
N ARG A 330 -65.90 -104.83 -127.60
CA ARG A 330 -67.12 -105.52 -128.14
C ARG A 330 -67.16 -107.07 -128.07
N PHE A 331 -68.30 -107.65 -127.66
CA PHE A 331 -68.88 -108.97 -128.04
C PHE A 331 -70.37 -109.03 -127.55
N ARG A 332 -71.42 -109.58 -128.19
CA ARG A 332 -71.62 -110.32 -129.45
C ARG A 332 -73.13 -110.66 -129.70
N LYS A 333 -73.58 -110.53 -130.96
CA LYS A 333 -74.53 -111.34 -131.79
C LYS A 333 -76.07 -111.53 -131.53
N TRP A 334 -76.76 -111.16 -132.61
CA TRP A 334 -78.00 -111.55 -133.34
C TRP A 334 -78.51 -113.03 -133.40
N SER A 335 -79.85 -113.22 -133.41
CA SER A 335 -80.67 -114.28 -134.10
C SER A 335 -82.20 -113.99 -133.96
N ALA A 336 -82.98 -113.48 -134.95
CA ALA A 336 -83.66 -114.10 -136.15
C ALA A 336 -85.05 -114.76 -135.86
N ARG A 337 -86.22 -114.16 -136.24
CA ARG A 337 -87.16 -114.37 -137.43
C ARG A 337 -88.09 -115.63 -137.33
N PRO A 338 -89.20 -115.86 -138.12
CA PRO A 338 -90.03 -115.03 -139.03
C PRO A 338 -91.59 -115.21 -138.92
N ARG A 339 -92.37 -114.16 -139.27
CA ARG A 339 -93.57 -114.10 -140.14
C ARG A 339 -94.23 -112.73 -139.97
#